data_AF-A0A7W0RM24-F1
#
_entry.id   AF-A0A7W0RM24-F1
#
_cell.length_a   1.000
_cell.length_b   1.000
_cell.length_c   1.000
_cell.angle_alpha   90.00
_cell.angle_beta   90.00
_cell.angle_gamma   90.00
#
_symmetry.space_group_name_H-M   'P 1'
#
loop_
_entity.id
_entity.type
_entity.pdbx_description
1 polymer ?
#
loop_
_entity_poly.entity_id
_entity_poly.type
_entity_poly.pdbx_seq_one_letter_code
_entity_poly.pdbx_strand_id
1 'polypeptide(L)'
;MYELIMKVPEHDVTGFLLGGLGILCGTTVVLTAIIARCWGRYNQRQLASPLIQEMLDRGMNSDEIETIFATAFTGRRRGLGRWFQQVVRSLPRRERATA
;
A
#
# COMPACT_ATOMS: atom_id res chain seq x y z
N MET A 1 -24.62 35.20 25.73
CA MET A 1 -24.07 34.25 24.73
C MET A 1 -24.70 32.85 24.80
N TYR A 2 -25.68 32.60 25.67
CA TYR A 2 -26.38 31.31 25.79
C TYR A 2 -27.76 31.32 25.07
N GLU A 3 -28.32 32.52 24.89
CA GLU A 3 -29.60 32.78 24.21
C GLU A 3 -29.60 32.44 22.71
N LEU A 4 -28.45 32.45 22.04
CA LEU A 4 -28.37 32.09 20.62
C LEU A 4 -28.40 30.57 20.38
N ILE A 5 -28.17 29.75 21.40
CA ILE A 5 -28.16 28.28 21.28
C ILE A 5 -29.57 27.71 21.48
N MET A 6 -30.45 28.38 22.24
CA MET A 6 -31.83 27.91 22.49
C MET A 6 -32.81 28.18 21.34
N LYS A 7 -32.41 28.95 20.32
CA LYS A 7 -33.28 29.32 19.20
C LYS A 7 -32.93 28.61 17.89
N VAL A 8 -32.22 27.49 17.98
CA VAL A 8 -32.02 26.59 16.86
C VAL A 8 -33.13 25.54 16.91
N PRO A 9 -34.01 25.45 15.90
CA PRO A 9 -35.04 24.41 15.88
C PRO A 9 -34.36 23.04 15.91
N GLU A 10 -34.81 22.14 16.79
CA GLU A 10 -34.19 20.82 17.02
C GLU A 10 -33.99 19.99 15.73
N HIS A 11 -34.78 20.26 14.70
CA HIS A 11 -34.65 19.68 13.36
C HIS A 11 -33.34 20.06 12.63
N ASP A 12 -32.85 21.30 12.80
CA ASP A 12 -31.63 21.77 12.13
C ASP A 12 -30.37 21.16 12.77
N VAL A 13 -30.35 21.02 14.09
CA VAL A 13 -29.23 20.39 14.82
C VAL A 13 -29.13 18.90 14.48
N THR A 14 -30.28 18.22 14.39
CA THR A 14 -30.35 16.80 14.06
C THR A 14 -29.93 16.54 12.61
N GLY A 15 -30.36 17.40 11.68
CA GLY A 15 -29.91 17.35 10.28
C GLY A 15 -28.41 17.58 10.13
N PHE A 16 -27.86 18.53 10.88
CA PHE A 16 -26.42 18.81 10.88
C PHE A 16 -25.59 17.66 11.48
N LEU A 17 -26.08 17.03 12.56
CA LEU A 17 -25.44 15.87 13.17
C LEU A 17 -25.47 14.64 12.26
N LEU A 18 -26.62 14.32 11.66
CA LEU A 18 -26.76 13.19 10.74
C LEU A 18 -25.95 13.40 9.44
N GLY A 19 -25.99 14.62 8.89
CA GLY A 19 -25.20 14.99 7.72
C GLY A 19 -23.70 14.95 8.01
N GLY A 20 -23.28 15.53 9.13
CA GLY A 20 -21.88 15.51 9.58
C GLY A 20 -21.37 14.09 9.82
N LEU A 21 -22.14 13.25 10.51
CA LEU A 21 -21.80 11.85 10.75
C LEU A 21 -21.71 11.05 9.44
N GLY A 22 -22.62 11.28 8.49
CA GLY A 22 -22.60 10.64 7.18
C GLY A 22 -21.35 10.98 6.38
N ILE A 23 -20.93 12.25 6.38
CA ILE A 23 -19.70 12.70 5.71
C ILE A 23 -18.46 12.09 6.38
N LEU A 24 -18.42 12.07 7.71
CA LEU A 24 -17.31 11.46 8.46
C LEU A 24 -17.20 9.95 8.20
N CYS A 25 -18.33 9.24 8.19
CA CYS A 25 -18.35 7.81 7.89
C CYS A 25 -17.95 7.54 6.43
N GLY A 26 -18.47 8.31 5.48
CA GLY A 26 -18.13 8.17 4.06
C GLY A 26 -16.63 8.42 3.80
N THR A 27 -16.07 9.49 4.36
CA THR A 27 -14.65 9.84 4.18
C THR A 27 -13.72 8.81 4.79
N THR A 28 -14.01 8.30 6.00
CA THR A 28 -13.20 7.26 6.66
C THR A 28 -13.19 5.95 5.87
N VAL A 29 -14.33 5.52 5.31
CA VAL A 29 -14.40 4.32 4.46
C VAL A 29 -13.58 4.50 3.19
N VAL A 30 -13.69 5.64 2.51
CA VAL A 30 -12.95 5.93 1.28
C VAL A 30 -11.44 5.97 1.56
N LEU A 31 -11.02 6.67 2.62
CA LEU A 31 -9.61 6.75 3.01
C LEU A 31 -9.05 5.37 3.37
N THR A 32 -9.80 4.58 4.14
CA THR A 32 -9.40 3.21 4.50
C THR A 32 -9.26 2.32 3.26
N ALA A 33 -10.17 2.44 2.29
CA ALA A 33 -10.07 1.68 1.03
C ALA A 33 -8.84 2.08 0.20
N ILE A 34 -8.49 3.37 0.16
CA ILE A 34 -7.29 3.86 -0.54
C ILE A 34 -6.03 3.35 0.18
N ILE A 35 -5.97 3.51 1.50
CA ILE A 35 -4.84 3.06 2.32
C ILE A 35 -4.67 1.56 2.19
N ALA A 36 -5.73 0.75 2.29
CA ALA A 36 -5.66 -0.70 2.12
C ALA A 36 -5.13 -1.10 0.73
N ARG A 37 -5.55 -0.41 -0.33
CA ARG A 37 -5.04 -0.65 -1.70
C ARG A 37 -3.56 -0.31 -1.85
N CYS A 38 -3.11 0.77 -1.21
CA CYS A 38 -1.70 1.18 -1.20
C CYS A 38 -0.85 0.27 -0.32
N TRP A 39 -1.35 -0.09 0.86
CA TRP A 39 -0.67 -0.93 1.84
C TRP A 39 -0.45 -2.34 1.29
N GLY A 40 -1.43 -2.93 0.61
CA GLY A 40 -1.25 -4.23 -0.02
C GLY A 40 -0.08 -4.26 -1.02
N ARG A 41 0.14 -3.15 -1.76
CA ARG A 41 1.30 -3.04 -2.67
C ARG A 41 2.61 -2.79 -1.93
N TYR A 42 2.58 -2.01 -0.85
CA TYR A 42 3.77 -1.67 -0.10
C TYR A 42 4.27 -2.83 0.77
N ASN A 43 3.36 -3.52 1.44
CA ASN A 43 3.67 -4.67 2.30
C ASN A 43 4.25 -5.84 1.50
N GLN A 44 3.70 -6.11 0.31
CA GLN A 44 4.25 -7.14 -0.58
C GLN A 44 5.69 -6.82 -1.02
N ARG A 45 5.99 -5.55 -1.31
CA ARG A 45 7.35 -5.12 -1.69
C ARG A 45 8.32 -5.15 -0.50
N GLN A 46 7.87 -4.76 0.68
CA GLN A 46 8.68 -4.82 1.90
C GLN A 46 9.04 -6.26 2.27
N LEU A 47 8.09 -7.19 2.17
CA LEU A 47 8.36 -8.62 2.44
C LEU A 47 9.22 -9.27 1.35
N ALA A 48 9.10 -8.79 0.11
CA ALA A 48 9.84 -9.32 -1.02
C ALA A 48 11.32 -8.90 -1.06
N SER A 49 11.64 -7.68 -0.59
CA SER A 49 13.02 -7.18 -0.60
C SER A 49 14.02 -8.04 0.18
N PRO A 50 13.78 -8.43 1.45
CA PRO A 50 14.70 -9.29 2.18
C PRO A 50 14.77 -10.70 1.59
N LEU A 51 13.66 -11.21 1.05
CA LEU A 51 13.62 -12.52 0.40
C LEU A 51 14.47 -12.56 -0.88
N ILE A 52 14.43 -11.48 -1.68
CA ILE A 52 15.28 -11.35 -2.88
C ILE A 52 16.75 -11.31 -2.49
N GLN A 53 17.10 -10.57 -1.44
CA GLN A 53 18.48 -10.53 -0.94
C GLN A 53 18.95 -11.92 -0.48
N GLU A 54 18.11 -12.66 0.25
CA GLU A 54 18.44 -14.01 0.69
C GLU A 54 18.57 -14.99 -0.49
N MET A 55 17.74 -14.85 -1.54
CA MET A 55 17.85 -15.68 -2.74
C MET A 55 19.12 -15.37 -3.54
N LEU A 56 19.50 -14.09 -3.65
CA LEU A 56 20.75 -13.68 -4.30
C LEU A 56 21.98 -14.14 -3.51
N ASP A 57 21.97 -14.06 -2.18
CA ASP A 57 23.07 -14.51 -1.32
C ASP A 57 23.26 -16.04 -1.40
N ARG A 58 22.18 -16.79 -1.65
CA ARG A 58 22.22 -18.23 -1.95
C ARG A 58 22.68 -18.56 -3.37
N GLY A 59 23.04 -17.56 -4.19
CA GLY A 59 23.55 -17.74 -5.55
C GLY A 59 22.47 -18.08 -6.59
N MET A 60 21.19 -17.77 -6.31
CA MET A 60 20.11 -17.97 -7.27
C MET A 60 20.17 -16.91 -8.38
N ASN A 61 19.99 -17.36 -9.63
CA ASN A 61 20.07 -16.47 -10.78
C ASN A 61 18.89 -15.48 -10.79
N SER A 62 19.14 -14.24 -11.22
CA SER A 62 18.17 -13.15 -11.19
C SER A 62 16.91 -13.44 -12.03
N ASP A 63 17.06 -14.13 -13.16
CA ASP A 63 15.95 -14.59 -14.01
C ASP A 63 15.07 -15.66 -13.33
N GLU A 64 15.67 -16.50 -12.49
CA GLU A 64 14.98 -17.56 -11.76
C GLU A 64 14.17 -16.98 -10.60
N ILE A 65 14.74 -15.99 -9.91
CA ILE A 65 14.03 -15.19 -8.89
C ILE A 65 12.86 -14.43 -9.51
N GLU A 66 13.03 -13.80 -10.67
CA GLU A 66 11.94 -13.12 -11.38
C GLU A 66 10.83 -14.10 -11.74
N THR A 67 11.16 -15.33 -12.17
CA THR A 67 10.19 -16.37 -12.52
C THR A 67 9.41 -16.86 -11.28
N ILE A 68 10.07 -17.05 -10.15
CA ILE A 68 9.44 -17.41 -8.87
C ILE A 68 8.52 -16.29 -8.39
N PHE A 69 8.96 -15.04 -8.49
CA PHE A 69 8.13 -13.89 -8.15
C PHE A 69 6.95 -13.70 -9.12
N ALA A 70 7.15 -13.94 -10.42
CA ALA A 70 6.09 -13.86 -11.41
C ALA A 70 5.01 -14.93 -11.21
N THR A 71 5.40 -16.12 -10.73
CA THR A 71 4.48 -17.22 -10.41
C THR A 71 3.81 -17.05 -9.04
N ALA A 72 4.52 -16.59 -8.02
CA ALA A 72 3.96 -16.28 -6.71
C ALA A 72 2.99 -15.08 -6.74
N PHE A 73 3.24 -14.09 -7.60
CA PHE A 73 2.42 -12.87 -7.73
C PHE A 73 1.61 -12.83 -9.04
N THR A 74 1.03 -13.99 -9.41
CA THR A 74 0.29 -14.28 -10.67
C THR A 74 -0.79 -13.27 -11.09
N GLY A 75 -1.19 -12.31 -10.25
CA GLY A 75 -2.20 -11.29 -10.57
C GLY A 75 -1.69 -9.89 -10.95
N ARG A 76 -0.39 -9.56 -10.80
CA ARG A 76 0.05 -8.15 -10.85
C ARG A 76 1.37 -7.90 -11.60
N ARG A 77 1.42 -8.33 -12.87
CA ARG A 77 2.57 -8.12 -13.78
C ARG A 77 2.95 -6.66 -14.05
N ARG A 78 2.04 -5.68 -13.86
CA ARG A 78 2.33 -4.27 -14.15
C ARG A 78 3.12 -3.60 -13.02
N GLY A 79 4.44 -3.77 -13.04
CA GLY A 79 5.38 -2.99 -12.22
C GLY A 79 6.33 -3.80 -11.34
N LEU A 80 6.20 -5.12 -11.32
CA LEU A 80 7.10 -5.99 -10.55
C LEU A 80 8.51 -6.00 -11.16
N GLY A 81 8.64 -6.18 -12.48
CA GLY A 81 9.95 -6.18 -13.15
C GLY A 81 10.71 -4.86 -13.03
N ARG A 82 10.01 -3.70 -13.08
CA ARG A 82 10.67 -2.39 -12.85
C ARG A 82 11.16 -2.23 -11.41
N TRP A 83 10.36 -2.69 -10.45
CA TRP A 83 10.75 -2.66 -9.04
C TRP A 83 11.90 -3.63 -8.76
N PHE A 84 11.86 -4.84 -9.34
CA PHE A 84 12.93 -5.83 -9.22
C PHE A 84 14.26 -5.30 -9.78
N GLN A 85 14.24 -4.74 -11.00
CA GLN A 85 15.38 -4.03 -11.59
C GLN A 85 15.92 -2.92 -10.67
N GLN A 86 15.04 -2.18 -10.00
CA GLN A 86 15.45 -1.12 -9.07
C GLN A 86 16.10 -1.68 -7.80
N VAL A 87 15.57 -2.77 -7.25
CA VAL A 87 16.15 -3.46 -6.08
C VAL A 87 17.53 -4.01 -6.44
N VAL A 88 17.65 -4.77 -7.54
CA VAL A 88 18.93 -5.33 -7.99
C VAL A 88 19.99 -4.23 -8.23
N ARG A 89 19.60 -3.08 -8.80
CA ARG A 89 20.51 -1.93 -8.95
C ARG A 89 20.92 -1.27 -7.64
N SER A 90 20.06 -1.33 -6.62
CA SER A 90 20.36 -0.77 -5.30
C SER A 90 21.30 -1.66 -4.48
N LEU A 91 21.52 -2.91 -4.89
CA LEU A 91 22.43 -3.82 -4.20
C LEU A 91 23.90 -3.42 -4.37
N PRO A 92 24.72 -3.62 -3.32
CA PRO A 92 26.14 -3.33 -3.33
C PRO A 92 26.89 -4.18 -4.37
N ARG A 93 27.96 -3.63 -4.93
CA ARG A 93 28.67 -4.13 -6.13
C ARG A 93 29.17 -5.58 -6.03
N ARG A 94 29.28 -6.16 -4.82
CA ARG A 94 29.65 -7.58 -4.61
C ARG A 94 28.59 -8.56 -5.12
N GLU A 95 27.32 -8.20 -5.05
CA GLU A 95 26.21 -9.09 -5.41
C GLU A 95 25.83 -9.00 -6.90
N ARG A 96 26.37 -8.00 -7.62
CA ARG A 96 26.14 -7.83 -9.06
C ARG A 96 26.98 -8.78 -9.93
N ALA A 97 28.01 -9.40 -9.36
CA ALA A 97 28.92 -10.28 -10.10
C ALA A 97 28.39 -11.72 -10.23
N THR A 98 27.35 -12.07 -9.47
CA THR A 98 26.71 -13.38 -9.44
C THR A 98 25.28 -13.37 -10.00
N ALA A 99 24.83 -12.22 -10.51
CA ALA A 99 23.46 -11.96 -10.99
C ALA A 99 23.36 -11.93 -12.52
#